data_AF-A0A511T8B5-F1
#
_entry.id   AF-A0A511T8B5-F1
#
_cell.length_a   1.000
_cell.length_b   1.000
_cell.length_c   1.000
_cell.angle_alpha   90.00
_cell.angle_beta   90.00
_cell.angle_gamma   90.00
#
_symmetry.space_group_name_H-M   'P 1'
#
loop_
_entity.id
_entity.type
_entity.pdbx_description
1 polymer ?
#
loop_
_entity_poly.entity_id
_entity_poly.type
_entity_poly.pdbx_seq_one_letter_code
_entity_poly.pdbx_strand_id
1 'polypeptide(L)'
;MTTTASPRGEEHELALLLGGRCRRCAERIPGGTALRGRPCPRCSEATLPSPEDREVLHQLSTQRATVRLSVAVVGVAAAALVASWVPLLTSFLLVAALVWLRVTLVTPALQLLSLQRKLVARWTLRLAAGCFVALSVLMLELLTLVPGLGALAKVALSAGQVAVAGLFARRYLAWQTGREAQGVPVAWWEMGLLVAWMLLLLAFTTASVLLVVYVLQSLGFVKEFLVMPVGG
;
A
#
# COMPACT_ATOMS: atom_id res chain seq x y z
N MET A 1 -27.28 26.06 26.54
CA MET A 1 -26.92 26.67 25.24
C MET A 1 -26.46 25.55 24.33
N THR A 2 -27.37 25.03 23.51
CA THR A 2 -27.12 23.98 22.52
C THR A 2 -26.65 24.64 21.23
N THR A 3 -25.33 24.73 21.07
CA THR A 3 -24.71 25.03 19.78
C THR A 3 -25.04 23.89 18.83
N THR A 4 -25.93 24.15 17.88
CA THR A 4 -26.15 23.28 16.73
C THR A 4 -24.86 23.24 15.92
N ALA A 5 -24.09 22.17 16.07
CA ALA A 5 -22.89 21.94 15.27
C ALA A 5 -23.30 21.87 13.79
N SER A 6 -22.64 22.66 12.95
CA SER A 6 -22.82 22.59 11.51
C SER A 6 -22.25 21.24 11.02
N PRO A 7 -22.92 20.52 10.10
CA PRO A 7 -22.46 19.22 9.61
C PRO A 7 -21.04 19.26 9.02
N ARG A 8 -20.61 20.42 8.50
CA ARG A 8 -19.23 20.63 8.00
C ARG A 8 -18.18 20.70 9.13
N GLY A 9 -18.57 21.15 10.31
CA GLY A 9 -17.69 21.21 11.48
C GLY A 9 -17.40 19.81 12.02
N GLU A 10 -18.43 18.98 12.14
CA GLU A 10 -18.32 17.59 12.60
C GLU A 10 -17.45 16.75 11.65
N GLU A 11 -17.64 16.89 10.33
CA GLU A 11 -16.79 16.21 9.34
C GLU A 11 -15.32 16.61 9.44
N HIS A 12 -15.04 17.88 9.75
CA HIS A 12 -13.68 18.39 9.91
C HIS A 12 -13.03 17.84 11.19
N GLU A 13 -13.76 17.83 12.29
CA GLU A 13 -13.32 17.25 13.57
C GLU A 13 -13.03 15.75 13.45
N LEU A 14 -13.91 15.01 12.76
CA LEU A 14 -13.73 13.59 12.44
C LEU A 14 -12.51 13.36 11.52
N ALA A 15 -12.25 14.27 10.56
CA ALA A 15 -11.08 14.20 9.71
C ALA A 15 -9.77 14.45 10.48
N LEU A 16 -9.77 15.34 11.49
CA LEU A 16 -8.64 15.54 12.38
C LEU A 16 -8.34 14.28 13.21
N LEU A 17 -9.38 13.62 13.73
CA LEU A 17 -9.24 12.35 14.45
C LEU A 17 -8.66 11.24 13.57
N LEU A 18 -9.14 11.11 12.32
CA LEU A 18 -8.57 10.18 11.33
C LEU A 18 -7.10 10.49 10.99
N GLY A 19 -6.67 11.74 11.13
CA GLY A 19 -5.28 12.17 10.97
C GLY A 19 -4.42 11.98 12.22
N GLY A 20 -4.93 11.33 13.27
CA GLY A 20 -4.22 11.16 14.55
C GLY A 20 -4.04 12.47 15.32
N ARG A 21 -4.92 13.44 15.12
CA ARG A 21 -4.94 14.73 15.82
C ARG A 21 -6.17 14.86 16.70
N CYS A 22 -6.07 15.60 17.79
CA CYS A 22 -7.20 15.87 18.67
C CYS A 22 -8.25 16.74 17.94
N ARG A 23 -9.53 16.37 18.05
CA ARG A 23 -10.65 17.15 17.49
C ARG A 23 -10.70 18.59 18.00
N ARG A 24 -10.29 18.83 19.25
CA ARG A 24 -10.46 20.12 19.93
C ARG A 24 -9.23 21.02 19.84
N CYS A 25 -8.04 20.48 20.11
CA CYS A 25 -6.80 21.27 20.10
C CYS A 25 -5.94 21.08 18.85
N ALA A 26 -6.34 20.22 17.91
CA ALA A 26 -5.60 19.87 16.68
C ALA A 26 -4.17 19.34 16.88
N GLU A 27 -3.74 19.11 18.12
CA GLU A 27 -2.42 18.58 18.47
C GLU A 27 -2.32 17.09 18.09
N ARG A 28 -1.11 16.63 17.72
CA ARG A 28 -0.87 15.22 17.42
C ARG A 28 -1.04 14.38 18.69
N ILE A 29 -1.85 13.32 18.59
CA ILE A 29 -2.08 12.39 19.70
C ILE A 29 -1.15 11.19 19.55
N PRO A 30 -0.55 10.66 20.63
CA PRO A 30 0.25 9.43 20.57
C PRO A 30 -0.54 8.25 19.99
N GLY A 31 0.11 7.42 19.17
CA GLY A 31 -0.53 6.30 18.49
C GLY A 31 -1.28 5.35 19.45
N GLY A 32 -2.41 4.81 19.00
CA GLY A 32 -3.28 3.94 19.79
C GLY A 32 -4.22 4.66 20.77
N THR A 33 -3.98 5.93 21.11
CA THR A 33 -4.86 6.69 22.02
C THR A 33 -6.25 6.94 21.45
N ALA A 34 -6.34 7.38 20.20
CA ALA A 34 -7.62 7.58 19.50
C ALA A 34 -8.40 6.27 19.38
N LEU A 35 -7.72 5.17 19.09
CA LEU A 35 -8.34 3.84 18.94
C LEU A 35 -8.78 3.24 20.27
N ARG A 36 -8.03 3.47 21.36
CA ARG A 36 -8.34 2.99 22.71
C ARG A 36 -9.18 3.98 23.51
N GLY A 37 -9.52 5.14 22.93
CA GLY A 37 -10.36 6.13 23.58
C GLY A 37 -9.75 6.86 24.75
N ARG A 38 -8.41 6.93 24.83
CA ARG A 38 -7.73 7.62 25.93
C ARG A 38 -7.86 9.15 25.75
N PRO A 39 -8.01 9.93 26.83
CA PRO A 39 -8.11 11.38 26.72
C PRO A 39 -6.84 11.98 26.11
N CYS A 40 -6.98 13.11 25.42
CA CYS A 40 -5.83 13.82 24.86
C CYS A 40 -4.88 14.26 26.00
N PRO A 41 -3.55 14.03 25.90
CA PRO A 41 -2.61 14.42 26.95
C PRO A 41 -2.48 15.93 27.15
N ARG A 42 -2.89 16.76 26.18
CA ARG A 42 -2.85 18.23 26.29
C ARG A 42 -4.14 18.85 26.80
N CYS A 43 -5.27 18.50 26.20
CA CYS A 43 -6.56 19.16 26.50
C CYS A 43 -7.52 18.29 27.30
N SER A 44 -7.14 17.06 27.68
CA SER A 44 -7.97 16.06 28.39
C SER A 44 -9.29 15.66 27.70
N GLU A 45 -9.58 16.21 26.53
CA GLU A 45 -10.76 15.88 25.74
C GLU A 45 -10.78 14.38 25.43
N ALA A 46 -11.93 13.74 25.67
CA ALA A 46 -12.13 12.34 25.33
C ALA A 46 -11.99 12.16 23.82
N THR A 47 -11.10 11.25 23.41
CA THR A 47 -10.88 10.94 21.99
C THR A 47 -11.83 9.87 21.46
N LEU A 48 -12.60 9.26 22.38
CA LEU A 48 -13.56 8.20 22.13
C LEU A 48 -14.81 8.83 21.50
N PRO A 49 -15.06 8.59 20.20
CA PRO A 49 -16.30 9.02 19.57
C PRO A 49 -17.46 8.22 20.17
N SER A 50 -18.67 8.78 20.18
CA SER A 50 -19.87 8.03 20.52
C SER A 50 -20.00 6.78 19.61
N PRO A 51 -20.75 5.74 20.00
CA PRO A 51 -20.94 4.57 19.12
C PRO A 51 -21.45 4.95 17.72
N GLU A 52 -22.26 5.99 17.59
CA GLU A 52 -22.72 6.54 16.31
C GLU A 52 -21.57 7.20 15.53
N ASP A 53 -20.75 8.02 16.19
CA ASP A 53 -19.59 8.67 15.56
C ASP A 53 -18.56 7.64 15.05
N ARG A 54 -18.42 6.48 15.72
CA ARG A 54 -17.53 5.40 15.28
C ARG A 54 -17.98 4.82 13.95
N GLU A 55 -19.28 4.59 13.78
CA GLU A 55 -19.85 4.08 12.53
C GLU A 55 -19.64 5.09 11.40
N VAL A 56 -19.91 6.37 11.64
CA VAL A 56 -19.66 7.45 10.67
C VAL A 56 -18.17 7.55 10.30
N LEU A 57 -17.26 7.40 11.27
CA LEU A 57 -15.81 7.39 11.03
C LEU A 57 -15.39 6.17 10.17
N HIS A 58 -15.98 5.00 10.43
CA HIS A 58 -15.74 3.78 9.64
C HIS A 58 -16.26 3.92 8.20
N GLN A 59 -17.42 4.54 8.01
CA GLN A 59 -17.99 4.81 6.69
C GLN A 59 -17.16 5.83 5.91
N LEU A 60 -16.80 6.96 6.52
CA LEU A 60 -15.96 8.00 5.91
C LEU A 60 -14.58 7.49 5.53
N SER A 61 -13.92 6.70 6.40
CA SER A 61 -12.62 6.11 6.10
C SER A 61 -12.70 5.09 4.96
N THR A 62 -13.74 4.27 4.95
CA THR A 62 -14.02 3.28 3.88
C THR A 62 -14.29 3.96 2.54
N GLN A 63 -15.12 5.00 2.52
CA GLN A 63 -15.46 5.71 1.29
C GLN A 63 -14.25 6.43 0.72
N ARG A 64 -13.51 7.20 1.54
CA ARG A 64 -12.28 7.88 1.10
C ARG A 64 -11.23 6.90 0.60
N ALA A 65 -11.06 5.76 1.26
CA ALA A 65 -10.13 4.72 0.83
C ALA A 65 -10.53 4.09 -0.51
N THR A 66 -11.83 3.83 -0.70
CA THR A 66 -12.36 3.23 -1.94
C THR A 66 -12.23 4.19 -3.11
N VAL A 67 -12.53 5.48 -2.93
CA VAL A 67 -12.36 6.52 -3.96
C VAL A 67 -10.90 6.69 -4.34
N ARG A 68 -9.98 6.75 -3.37
CA ARG A 68 -8.54 6.87 -3.67
C ARG A 68 -8.00 5.64 -4.39
N LEU A 69 -8.47 4.46 -4.02
CA LEU A 69 -8.10 3.21 -4.70
C LEU A 69 -8.65 3.18 -6.12
N SER A 70 -9.93 3.54 -6.33
CA SER A 70 -10.53 3.56 -7.67
C SER A 70 -9.84 4.58 -8.57
N VAL A 71 -9.50 5.77 -8.07
CA VAL A 71 -8.71 6.77 -8.81
C VAL A 71 -7.35 6.21 -9.21
N ALA A 72 -6.65 5.52 -8.30
CA ALA A 72 -5.36 4.91 -8.62
C ALA A 72 -5.50 3.81 -9.68
N VAL A 73 -6.50 2.93 -9.57
CA VAL A 73 -6.74 1.83 -10.50
C VAL A 73 -7.14 2.35 -11.88
N VAL A 74 -8.09 3.28 -11.95
CA VAL A 74 -8.54 3.90 -13.21
C VAL A 74 -7.42 4.70 -13.86
N GLY A 75 -6.68 5.49 -13.08
CA GLY A 75 -5.52 6.23 -13.56
C GLY A 75 -4.44 5.30 -14.13
N VAL A 76 -4.18 4.18 -13.45
CA VAL A 76 -3.24 3.16 -13.94
C VAL A 76 -3.73 2.49 -15.21
N ALA A 77 -5.02 2.12 -15.28
CA ALA A 77 -5.59 1.50 -16.46
C ALA A 77 -5.51 2.43 -17.69
N ALA A 78 -5.90 3.70 -17.52
CA ALA A 78 -5.85 4.70 -18.57
C ALA A 78 -4.42 4.96 -19.05
N ALA A 79 -3.48 5.12 -18.11
CA ALA A 79 -2.10 5.38 -18.46
C ALA A 79 -1.39 4.14 -19.03
N ALA A 80 -1.74 2.93 -18.59
CA ALA A 80 -1.23 1.69 -19.14
C ALA A 80 -1.68 1.44 -20.59
N LEU A 81 -2.87 1.93 -20.99
CA LEU A 81 -3.31 1.88 -22.39
C LEU A 81 -2.35 2.66 -23.30
N VAL A 82 -1.99 3.88 -22.89
CA VAL A 82 -1.04 4.74 -23.62
C VAL A 82 0.39 4.20 -23.53
N ALA A 83 0.80 3.73 -22.35
CA ALA A 83 2.14 3.22 -22.08
C ALA A 83 2.42 1.83 -22.64
N SER A 84 1.40 1.11 -23.14
CA SER A 84 1.52 -0.26 -23.65
C SER A 84 2.52 -0.42 -24.81
N TRP A 85 2.88 0.69 -25.47
CA TRP A 85 3.84 0.77 -26.57
C TRP A 85 5.29 0.95 -26.11
N VAL A 86 5.52 1.34 -24.86
CA VAL A 86 6.86 1.64 -24.33
C VAL A 86 7.19 0.66 -23.20
N PRO A 87 8.10 -0.31 -23.41
CA PRO A 87 8.55 -1.20 -22.34
C PRO A 87 9.17 -0.36 -21.20
N LEU A 88 9.08 -0.87 -19.97
CA LEU A 88 9.48 -0.20 -18.71
C LEU A 88 8.58 0.96 -18.23
N LEU A 89 7.87 1.67 -19.10
CA LEU A 89 7.01 2.79 -18.68
C LEU A 89 5.86 2.32 -17.78
N THR A 90 5.30 1.14 -18.05
CA THR A 90 4.31 0.46 -17.20
C THR A 90 4.87 0.12 -15.81
N SER A 91 6.13 -0.31 -15.71
CA SER A 91 6.78 -0.60 -14.43
C SER A 91 6.95 0.67 -13.58
N PHE A 92 7.38 1.78 -14.19
CA PHE A 92 7.46 3.08 -13.51
C PHE A 92 6.09 3.54 -13.02
N LEU A 93 5.06 3.37 -13.84
CA LEU A 93 3.69 3.73 -13.51
C LEU A 93 3.17 2.94 -12.29
N LEU A 94 3.44 1.64 -12.22
CA LEU A 94 3.08 0.80 -11.08
C LEU A 94 3.80 1.24 -9.80
N VAL A 95 5.09 1.54 -9.89
CA VAL A 95 5.84 2.08 -8.74
C VAL A 95 5.24 3.41 -8.28
N ALA A 96 4.95 4.33 -9.21
CA ALA A 96 4.32 5.60 -8.89
C ALA A 96 2.94 5.43 -8.24
N ALA A 97 2.11 4.51 -8.73
CA ALA A 97 0.80 4.21 -8.15
C ALA A 97 0.90 3.64 -6.73
N LEU A 98 1.85 2.74 -6.48
CA LEU A 98 2.08 2.19 -5.14
C LEU A 98 2.63 3.25 -4.18
N VAL A 99 3.52 4.13 -4.65
CA VAL A 99 4.00 5.28 -3.86
C VAL A 99 2.84 6.22 -3.53
N TRP A 100 1.98 6.52 -4.50
CA TRP A 100 0.78 7.32 -4.29
C TRP A 100 -0.16 6.68 -3.26
N LEU A 101 -0.47 5.39 -3.38
CA LEU A 101 -1.27 4.64 -2.39
C LEU A 101 -0.60 4.65 -1.01
N ARG A 102 0.73 4.53 -0.95
CA ARG A 102 1.48 4.59 0.31
C ARG A 102 1.33 5.94 0.99
N VAL A 103 1.45 7.04 0.25
CA VAL A 103 1.32 8.40 0.79
C VAL A 103 -0.13 8.69 1.20
N THR A 104 -1.08 8.34 0.34
CA THR A 104 -2.49 8.74 0.52
C THR A 104 -3.29 7.80 1.43
N LEU A 105 -2.99 6.50 1.49
CA LEU A 105 -3.74 5.52 2.31
C LEU A 105 -2.93 5.02 3.49
N VAL A 106 -1.72 4.54 3.24
CA VAL A 106 -0.95 3.80 4.26
C VAL A 106 -0.38 4.73 5.33
N THR A 107 0.23 5.84 4.92
CA THR A 107 0.89 6.79 5.83
C THR A 107 -0.05 7.35 6.91
N PRO A 108 -1.26 7.86 6.59
CA PRO A 108 -2.17 8.34 7.64
C PRO A 108 -2.64 7.21 8.56
N ALA A 109 -2.97 6.03 8.02
CA ALA A 109 -3.39 4.89 8.83
C ALA A 109 -2.31 4.42 9.80
N LEU A 110 -1.03 4.43 9.39
CA LEU A 110 0.10 4.08 10.25
C LEU A 110 0.35 5.08 11.38
N GLN A 111 -0.16 6.31 11.31
CA GLN A 111 -0.03 7.29 12.40
C GLN A 111 -0.96 6.97 13.56
N LEU A 112 -2.04 6.22 13.32
CA LEU A 112 -2.99 5.81 14.34
C LEU A 112 -2.50 4.65 15.22
N LEU A 113 -1.47 3.92 14.77
CA LEU A 113 -0.90 2.77 15.48
C LEU A 113 0.18 3.18 16.48
N SER A 114 0.32 2.43 17.57
CA SER A 114 1.48 2.53 18.47
C SER A 114 2.81 2.29 17.75
N LEU A 115 3.91 2.81 18.32
CA LEU A 115 5.24 2.77 17.69
C LEU A 115 5.70 1.37 17.29
N GLN A 116 5.49 0.37 18.15
CA GLN A 116 5.88 -1.02 17.89
C GLN A 116 5.10 -1.61 16.70
N ARG A 117 3.76 -1.55 16.73
CA ARG A 117 2.92 -2.01 15.62
C ARG A 117 3.17 -1.26 14.33
N LYS A 118 3.43 0.04 14.43
CA LYS A 118 3.75 0.90 13.29
C LYS A 118 5.00 0.44 12.56
N LEU A 119 6.04 0.01 13.28
CA LEU A 119 7.26 -0.51 12.67
C LEU A 119 7.00 -1.82 11.93
N VAL A 120 6.34 -2.78 12.59
CA VAL A 120 5.98 -4.08 11.99
C VAL A 120 5.12 -3.86 10.74
N ALA A 121 4.01 -3.14 10.87
CA ALA A 121 3.10 -2.87 9.76
C ALA A 121 3.77 -2.11 8.60
N ARG A 122 4.64 -1.14 8.90
CA ARG A 122 5.40 -0.41 7.88
C ARG A 122 6.30 -1.35 7.08
N TRP A 123 7.03 -2.24 7.74
CA TRP A 123 7.92 -3.19 7.07
C TRP A 123 7.12 -4.24 6.30
N THR A 124 6.03 -4.78 6.87
CA THR A 124 5.17 -5.75 6.17
C THR A 124 4.61 -5.15 4.89
N LEU A 125 4.07 -3.93 4.95
CA LEU A 125 3.53 -3.26 3.77
C LEU A 125 4.62 -2.86 2.77
N ARG A 126 5.83 -2.55 3.23
CA ARG A 126 6.96 -2.26 2.34
C ARG A 126 7.42 -3.52 1.59
N LEU A 127 7.56 -4.64 2.29
CA LEU A 127 7.94 -5.93 1.68
C LEU A 127 6.85 -6.44 0.75
N ALA A 128 5.59 -6.36 1.16
CA ALA A 128 4.45 -6.71 0.31
C ALA A 128 4.41 -5.86 -0.97
N ALA A 129 4.56 -4.54 -0.86
CA ALA A 129 4.64 -3.66 -2.03
C ALA A 129 5.82 -4.04 -2.95
N GLY A 130 6.99 -4.35 -2.37
CA GLY A 130 8.13 -4.85 -3.14
C GLY A 130 7.81 -6.15 -3.89
N CYS A 131 7.11 -7.08 -3.25
CA CYS A 131 6.69 -8.33 -3.89
C CYS A 131 5.71 -8.09 -5.03
N PHE A 132 4.73 -7.19 -4.84
CA PHE A 132 3.81 -6.82 -5.91
C PHE A 132 4.57 -6.23 -7.10
N VAL A 133 5.52 -5.33 -6.89
CA VAL A 133 6.37 -4.78 -7.97
C VAL A 133 7.19 -5.87 -8.65
N ALA A 134 7.88 -6.73 -7.89
CA ALA A 134 8.69 -7.81 -8.46
C ALA A 134 7.85 -8.77 -9.31
N LEU A 135 6.66 -9.14 -8.81
CA LEU A 135 5.70 -9.95 -9.54
C LEU A 135 5.17 -9.24 -10.78
N SER A 136 4.91 -7.93 -10.73
CA SER A 136 4.54 -7.12 -11.89
C SER A 136 5.60 -7.18 -12.98
N VAL A 137 6.86 -6.94 -12.63
CA VAL A 137 7.96 -6.97 -13.60
C VAL A 137 8.03 -8.36 -14.23
N LEU A 138 8.01 -9.44 -13.43
CA LEU A 138 8.00 -10.80 -13.95
C LEU A 138 6.87 -11.06 -14.94
N MET A 139 5.63 -10.75 -14.57
CA MET A 139 4.46 -11.04 -15.39
C MET A 139 4.41 -10.18 -16.66
N LEU A 140 4.74 -8.89 -16.55
CA LEU A 140 4.70 -7.96 -17.67
C LEU A 140 5.80 -8.25 -18.68
N GLU A 141 7.01 -8.59 -18.23
CA GLU A 141 8.11 -9.01 -19.11
C GLU A 141 7.88 -10.41 -19.69
N LEU A 142 7.21 -11.32 -18.99
CA LEU A 142 6.83 -12.58 -19.60
C LEU A 142 5.80 -12.35 -20.73
N LEU A 143 4.89 -11.38 -20.54
CA LEU A 143 3.89 -11.00 -21.55
C LEU A 143 4.47 -10.22 -22.73
N THR A 144 5.63 -9.57 -22.62
CA THR A 144 6.29 -8.92 -23.78
C THR A 144 6.76 -9.96 -24.80
N LEU A 145 7.01 -11.20 -24.37
CA LEU A 145 7.40 -12.31 -25.26
C LEU A 145 6.25 -12.88 -26.11
N VAL A 146 4.99 -12.54 -25.80
CA VAL A 146 3.80 -13.02 -26.53
C VAL A 146 3.22 -11.88 -27.40
N PRO A 147 3.49 -11.86 -28.72
CA PRO A 147 2.92 -10.85 -29.60
C PRO A 147 1.38 -11.01 -29.75
N GLY A 148 0.64 -9.90 -29.83
CA GLY A 148 -0.79 -9.88 -30.17
C GLY A 148 -1.79 -9.80 -29.00
N LEU A 149 -1.54 -10.44 -27.86
CA LEU A 149 -2.41 -10.38 -26.66
C LEU A 149 -1.93 -9.34 -25.61
N GLY A 150 -0.76 -8.73 -25.84
CA GLY A 150 0.00 -8.02 -24.82
C GLY A 150 -0.66 -6.77 -24.23
N ALA A 151 -1.27 -5.89 -25.03
CA ALA A 151 -1.68 -4.57 -24.52
C ALA A 151 -2.83 -4.63 -23.50
N LEU A 152 -3.96 -5.26 -23.86
CA LEU A 152 -5.11 -5.37 -22.95
C LEU A 152 -4.80 -6.25 -21.73
N ALA A 153 -4.06 -7.34 -21.92
CA ALA A 153 -3.64 -8.19 -20.82
C ALA A 153 -2.68 -7.47 -19.87
N LYS A 154 -1.73 -6.68 -20.37
CA LYS A 154 -0.86 -5.83 -19.54
C LYS A 154 -1.66 -4.78 -18.76
N VAL A 155 -2.65 -4.14 -19.39
CA VAL A 155 -3.52 -3.18 -18.71
C VAL A 155 -4.30 -3.86 -17.58
N ALA A 156 -4.94 -5.00 -17.87
CA ALA A 156 -5.70 -5.76 -16.88
C ALA A 156 -4.83 -6.22 -15.71
N LEU A 157 -3.63 -6.75 -16.00
CA LEU A 157 -2.67 -7.17 -14.98
C LEU A 157 -2.17 -5.98 -14.14
N SER A 158 -1.82 -4.86 -14.78
CA SER A 158 -1.32 -3.67 -14.09
C SER A 158 -2.38 -3.08 -13.15
N ALA A 159 -3.59 -2.87 -13.66
CA ALA A 159 -4.72 -2.35 -12.89
C ALA A 159 -5.13 -3.33 -11.77
N GLY A 160 -5.19 -4.63 -12.10
CA GLY A 160 -5.49 -5.70 -11.16
C GLY A 160 -4.48 -5.77 -10.01
N GLN A 161 -3.18 -5.63 -10.30
CA GLN A 161 -2.14 -5.63 -9.27
C GLN A 161 -2.25 -4.44 -8.34
N VAL A 162 -2.51 -3.24 -8.86
CA VAL A 162 -2.72 -2.04 -8.02
C VAL A 162 -3.98 -2.20 -7.17
N ALA A 163 -5.05 -2.77 -7.72
CA ALA A 163 -6.27 -3.07 -6.99
C ALA A 163 -6.01 -4.07 -5.84
N VAL A 164 -5.35 -5.19 -6.13
CA VAL A 164 -5.02 -6.23 -5.14
C VAL A 164 -4.08 -5.69 -4.07
N ALA A 165 -3.03 -4.95 -4.45
CA ALA A 165 -2.10 -4.34 -3.50
C ALA A 165 -2.79 -3.33 -2.58
N GLY A 166 -3.67 -2.49 -3.13
CA GLY A 166 -4.46 -1.53 -2.36
C GLY A 166 -5.48 -2.20 -1.43
N LEU A 167 -6.18 -3.24 -1.90
CA LEU A 167 -7.11 -4.04 -1.10
C LEU A 167 -6.39 -4.77 0.04
N PHE A 168 -5.23 -5.37 -0.25
CA PHE A 168 -4.38 -6.01 0.75
C PHE A 168 -3.95 -5.00 1.82
N ALA A 169 -3.39 -3.85 1.42
CA ALA A 169 -2.96 -2.82 2.35
C ALA A 169 -4.11 -2.34 3.23
N ARG A 170 -5.29 -2.09 2.64
CA ARG A 170 -6.50 -1.70 3.36
C ARG A 170 -6.95 -2.75 4.37
N ARG A 171 -7.08 -4.01 3.95
CA ARG A 171 -7.51 -5.11 4.84
C ARG A 171 -6.51 -5.34 5.97
N TYR A 172 -5.22 -5.34 5.65
CA TYR A 172 -4.16 -5.51 6.65
C TYR A 172 -4.16 -4.38 7.68
N LEU A 173 -4.30 -3.12 7.24
CA LEU A 173 -4.37 -1.97 8.14
C LEU A 173 -5.64 -1.99 8.99
N ALA A 174 -6.81 -2.27 8.40
CA ALA A 174 -8.07 -2.39 9.14
C ALA A 174 -7.98 -3.46 10.25
N TRP A 175 -7.36 -4.59 9.91
CA TRP A 175 -7.12 -5.69 10.82
C TRP A 175 -6.17 -5.30 11.97
N GLN A 176 -5.07 -4.60 11.66
CA GLN A 176 -4.12 -4.09 12.66
C GLN A 176 -4.75 -3.02 13.56
N THR A 177 -5.57 -2.12 13.01
CA THR A 177 -6.28 -1.10 13.80
C THR A 177 -7.31 -1.72 14.73
N GLY A 178 -8.02 -2.78 14.29
CA GLY A 178 -8.98 -3.49 15.14
C GLY A 178 -8.32 -4.14 16.35
N ARG A 179 -7.17 -4.80 16.15
CA ARG A 179 -6.40 -5.39 17.27
C ARG A 179 -5.81 -4.35 18.21
N GLU A 180 -5.41 -3.20 17.68
CA GLU A 180 -4.90 -2.10 18.50
C GLU A 180 -6.00 -1.46 19.36
N ALA A 181 -7.22 -1.34 18.83
CA ALA A 181 -8.40 -0.89 19.56
C ALA A 181 -8.76 -1.85 20.70
N GLN A 182 -8.62 -3.16 20.47
CA GLN A 182 -8.79 -4.21 21.48
C GLN A 182 -7.62 -4.31 22.48
N GLY A 183 -6.54 -3.54 22.30
CA GLY A 183 -5.38 -3.56 23.19
C GLY A 183 -4.57 -4.86 23.14
N VAL A 184 -4.75 -5.69 22.10
CA VAL A 184 -4.00 -6.94 21.95
C VAL A 184 -2.51 -6.60 21.79
N PRO A 185 -1.56 -7.39 22.31
CA PRO A 185 -0.14 -7.19 22.03
C PRO A 185 0.26 -7.65 20.63
N VAL A 186 1.45 -7.23 20.16
CA VAL A 186 2.06 -7.73 18.92
C VAL A 186 2.35 -9.21 19.10
N ALA A 187 1.84 -10.04 18.20
CA ALA A 187 2.00 -11.48 18.29
C ALA A 187 3.19 -11.96 17.44
N TRP A 188 3.82 -13.06 17.85
CA TRP A 188 5.02 -13.61 17.20
C TRP A 188 4.78 -13.96 15.71
N TRP A 189 3.57 -14.39 15.34
CA TRP A 189 3.25 -14.72 13.95
C TRP A 189 3.26 -13.48 13.03
N GLU A 190 3.16 -12.25 13.56
CA GLU A 190 3.36 -11.01 12.78
C GLU A 190 4.80 -10.91 12.25
N MET A 191 5.77 -11.44 13.01
CA MET A 191 7.16 -11.57 12.58
C MET A 191 7.31 -12.68 11.54
N GLY A 192 6.57 -13.78 11.71
CA GLY A 192 6.46 -14.83 10.68
C GLY A 192 5.96 -14.29 9.34
N LEU A 193 4.97 -13.39 9.36
CA LEU A 193 4.45 -12.72 8.16
C LEU A 193 5.52 -11.82 7.50
N LEU A 194 6.32 -11.10 8.28
CA LEU A 194 7.47 -10.34 7.76
C LEU A 194 8.49 -11.24 7.06
N VAL A 195 8.86 -12.36 7.70
CA VAL A 195 9.79 -13.34 7.13
C VAL A 195 9.22 -13.95 5.85
N ALA A 196 7.94 -14.30 5.83
CA ALA A 196 7.28 -14.84 4.64
C ALA A 196 7.33 -13.86 3.46
N TRP A 197 7.02 -12.57 3.68
CA TRP A 197 7.14 -11.56 2.63
C TRP A 197 8.58 -11.33 2.19
N MET A 198 9.55 -11.40 3.10
CA MET A 198 10.97 -11.31 2.76
C MET A 198 11.41 -12.48 1.87
N LEU A 199 11.02 -13.71 2.22
CA LEU A 199 11.32 -14.90 1.42
C LEU A 199 10.65 -14.86 0.04
N LEU A 200 9.39 -14.40 -0.02
CA LEU A 200 8.69 -14.18 -1.29
C LEU A 200 9.40 -13.14 -2.17
N LEU A 201 9.87 -12.04 -1.57
CA LEU A 201 10.62 -11.02 -2.30
C LEU A 201 11.93 -11.59 -2.85
N LEU A 202 12.65 -12.37 -2.05
CA LEU A 202 13.88 -13.04 -2.46
C LEU A 202 13.62 -14.03 -3.61
N ALA A 203 12.55 -14.82 -3.52
CA ALA A 203 12.16 -15.76 -4.56
C ALA A 203 11.82 -15.04 -5.87
N PHE A 204 11.00 -13.98 -5.82
CA PHE A 204 10.65 -13.22 -7.02
C PHE A 204 11.85 -12.50 -7.63
N THR A 205 12.70 -11.88 -6.83
CA THR A 205 13.92 -11.22 -7.35
C THR A 205 14.87 -12.24 -7.99
N THR A 206 15.07 -13.40 -7.36
CA THR A 206 15.88 -14.48 -7.95
C THR A 206 15.27 -14.97 -9.26
N ALA A 207 13.95 -15.19 -9.30
CA ALA A 207 13.24 -15.58 -10.52
C ALA A 207 13.35 -14.52 -11.63
N SER A 208 13.29 -13.22 -11.29
CA SER A 208 13.47 -12.12 -12.24
C SER A 208 14.85 -12.15 -12.87
N VAL A 209 15.90 -12.33 -12.06
CA VAL A 209 17.28 -12.42 -12.55
C VAL A 209 17.45 -13.63 -13.47
N LEU A 210 16.97 -14.81 -13.06
CA LEU A 210 17.04 -16.02 -13.87
C LEU A 210 16.29 -15.87 -15.20
N LEU A 211 15.11 -15.25 -15.18
CA LEU A 211 14.33 -14.97 -16.39
C LEU A 211 15.10 -14.06 -17.35
N VAL A 212 15.71 -12.98 -16.86
CA VAL A 212 16.52 -12.07 -17.68
C VAL A 212 17.71 -12.82 -18.29
N VAL A 213 18.43 -13.61 -17.50
CA VAL A 213 19.56 -14.44 -18.00
C VAL A 213 19.09 -15.39 -19.09
N TYR A 214 17.96 -16.08 -18.88
CA TYR A 214 17.38 -17.00 -19.87
C TYR A 214 17.02 -16.28 -21.18
N VAL A 215 16.37 -15.12 -21.10
CA VAL A 215 16.02 -14.31 -22.29
C VAL A 215 17.28 -13.88 -23.04
N LEU A 216 18.31 -13.41 -22.35
CA LEU A 216 19.58 -13.02 -22.97
C LEU A 216 20.30 -14.20 -23.64
N GLN A 217 20.26 -15.40 -23.02
CA GLN A 217 20.79 -16.62 -23.62
C GLN A 217 20.02 -17.02 -24.88
N SER A 218 18.69 -16.99 -24.81
CA SER A 218 17.82 -17.36 -25.93
C SER A 218 17.95 -16.40 -27.12
N LEU A 219 18.26 -15.13 -26.87
CA LEU A 219 18.52 -14.12 -27.91
C LEU A 219 19.95 -14.17 -28.47
N GLY A 220 20.80 -15.10 -27.99
CA GLY A 220 22.16 -15.31 -28.50
C GLY A 220 23.21 -14.34 -27.96
N PHE A 221 22.85 -13.34 -27.15
CA PHE A 221 23.79 -12.35 -26.60
C PHE A 221 24.85 -12.94 -25.66
N VAL A 222 24.56 -14.08 -25.03
CA VAL A 222 25.52 -14.74 -24.12
C VAL A 222 26.62 -15.50 -24.86
N LYS A 223 26.41 -15.86 -26.14
CA LYS A 223 27.48 -16.47 -26.96
C LYS A 223 28.57 -15.45 -27.32
N GLU A 224 28.23 -14.17 -27.50
CA GLU A 224 29.25 -13.15 -27.80
C GLU A 224 30.08 -12.75 -26.57
N PHE A 225 29.48 -12.72 -25.37
CA PHE A 225 30.20 -12.33 -24.15
C PHE A 225 31.19 -13.39 -23.64
N LEU A 226 30.95 -14.68 -23.93
CA LEU A 226 31.89 -15.78 -23.61
C LEU A 226 32.96 -16.00 -24.70
N VAL A 227 32.86 -15.31 -25.85
CA VAL A 227 33.79 -15.44 -26.98
C VAL A 227 34.65 -14.17 -27.15
N MET A 228 34.42 -13.09 -26.39
CA MET A 228 35.44 -12.04 -26.29
C MET A 228 36.69 -12.65 -25.63
N PRO A 229 37.81 -12.75 -26.36
CA PRO A 229 39.04 -13.16 -25.73
C PRO A 229 39.38 -12.12 -24.68
N VAL A 230 39.77 -12.59 -23.50
CA VAL A 230 40.58 -11.81 -22.58
C VAL A 230 41.84 -11.42 -23.37
N GLY A 231 41.78 -10.27 -24.04
CA GLY A 231 42.90 -9.69 -24.77
C GLY A 231 43.95 -9.29 -23.75
N GLY A 232 45.15 -9.85 -23.91
CA GLY A 232 46.34 -9.53 -23.13
C GLY A 232 46.94 -8.18 -23.45
#